data_AF-A0A4Q1C559-F1
#
_entry.id   AF-A0A4Q1C559-F1
#
_cell.length_a   1.000
_cell.length_b   1.000
_cell.length_c   1.000
_cell.angle_alpha   90.00
_cell.angle_beta   90.00
_cell.angle_gamma   90.00
#
_symmetry.space_group_name_H-M   'P 1'
#
loop_
_entity.id
_entity.type
_entity.pdbx_description
1 polymer ?
#
loop_
_entity_poly.entity_id
_entity_poly.type
_entity_poly.pdbx_seq_one_letter_code
_entity_poly.pdbx_strand_id
1 'polypeptide(L)'
;MIPSRLWCLLIALLLPAALGAGSLESAFQARAMLGPGVWSQVLRLENERPGRGSRYPAEFHGLLVEFQGILWLYTEFDGTQSLSRYAGRTEADRADLAPLLRAVEPGLGRYTAVAGGPPFGTLARPPPYHCFLAAVARWQRLQAEPNPPTRARLLAIYPERARQGHMVLEYWRDGRRYVFDPEHPAKDQELSAKLAEDPLKVALSLYRLDPRPKPVRAMTLELDGA
;
A
#
# COMPACT_ATOMS: atom_id res chain seq x y z
N MET A 1 -34.90 -38.87 11.67
CA MET A 1 -35.18 -37.44 11.38
C MET A 1 -34.25 -36.59 12.23
N ILE A 2 -33.13 -36.15 11.66
CA ILE A 2 -32.14 -35.31 12.35
C ILE A 2 -32.60 -33.85 12.20
N PRO A 3 -32.69 -33.05 13.27
CA PRO A 3 -33.29 -31.73 13.19
C PRO A 3 -32.39 -30.76 12.41
N SER A 4 -32.93 -30.23 11.32
CA SER A 4 -32.31 -29.37 10.31
C SER A 4 -31.84 -27.99 10.80
N ARG A 5 -31.88 -27.72 12.11
CA ARG A 5 -31.54 -26.42 12.71
C ARG A 5 -30.12 -26.33 13.26
N LEU A 6 -29.41 -27.44 13.42
CA LEU A 6 -28.02 -27.43 13.90
C LEU A 6 -26.98 -27.02 12.83
N TRP A 7 -27.31 -27.16 11.54
CA TRP A 7 -26.37 -26.88 10.45
C TRP A 7 -26.14 -25.39 10.18
N CYS A 8 -27.12 -24.52 10.50
CA CYS A 8 -26.95 -23.06 10.32
C CYS A 8 -26.04 -22.42 11.38
N LEU A 9 -25.93 -23.02 12.57
CA LEU A 9 -25.11 -22.49 13.67
C LEU A 9 -23.61 -22.79 13.49
N LEU A 10 -23.25 -23.88 12.81
CA LEU A 10 -21.84 -24.24 12.55
C LEU A 10 -21.22 -23.46 11.39
N ILE A 11 -22.00 -23.03 10.39
CA ILE A 11 -21.51 -22.21 9.28
C ILE A 11 -21.24 -20.76 9.72
N ALA A 12 -22.01 -20.24 10.69
CA ALA A 12 -21.81 -18.88 11.21
C ALA A 12 -20.53 -18.71 12.06
N LEU A 13 -19.99 -19.78 12.63
CA LEU A 13 -18.77 -19.75 13.45
C LEU A 13 -17.47 -19.87 12.64
N LEU A 14 -17.52 -20.27 11.37
CA LEU A 14 -16.33 -20.45 10.51
C LEU A 14 -16.01 -19.25 9.62
N LEU A 15 -16.95 -18.30 9.43
CA LEU A 15 -16.70 -17.10 8.62
C LEU A 15 -15.71 -16.07 9.23
N PRO A 16 -15.66 -15.82 10.55
CA PRO A 16 -14.77 -14.77 11.08
C PRO A 16 -13.28 -15.19 11.03
N ALA A 17 -12.97 -16.49 11.10
CA ALA A 17 -11.59 -16.98 11.06
C ALA A 17 -10.95 -16.88 9.66
N ALA A 18 -11.74 -17.06 8.59
CA ALA A 18 -11.24 -17.03 7.22
C ALA A 18 -10.82 -15.62 6.76
N LEU A 19 -11.51 -14.57 7.24
CA LEU A 19 -11.19 -13.18 6.90
C LEU A 19 -9.91 -12.69 7.62
N GLY A 20 -9.68 -13.11 8.87
CA GLY A 20 -8.45 -12.78 9.60
C GLY A 20 -7.20 -13.44 9.01
N ALA A 21 -7.33 -14.66 8.49
CA ALA A 21 -6.22 -15.42 7.89
C ALA A 21 -5.68 -14.77 6.61
N GLY A 22 -6.55 -14.20 5.76
CA GLY A 22 -6.15 -13.51 4.53
C GLY A 22 -5.31 -12.26 4.80
N SER A 23 -5.74 -11.42 5.74
CA SER A 23 -5.03 -10.18 6.06
C SER A 23 -3.60 -10.39 6.57
N LEU A 24 -3.35 -11.48 7.32
CA LEU A 24 -2.03 -11.82 7.82
C LEU A 24 -1.08 -12.17 6.69
N GLU A 25 -1.52 -13.03 5.78
CA GLU A 25 -0.78 -13.41 4.58
C GLU A 25 -0.45 -12.18 3.73
N SER A 26 -1.44 -11.35 3.44
CA SER A 26 -1.28 -10.09 2.70
C SER A 26 -0.24 -9.17 3.35
N ALA A 27 -0.27 -9.00 4.68
CA ALA A 27 0.69 -8.15 5.39
C ALA A 27 2.13 -8.70 5.33
N PHE A 28 2.32 -10.02 5.40
CA PHE A 28 3.65 -10.61 5.25
C PHE A 28 4.16 -10.62 3.81
N GLN A 29 3.29 -10.84 2.82
CA GLN A 29 3.66 -10.67 1.40
C GLN A 29 4.11 -9.24 1.13
N ALA A 30 3.35 -8.26 1.63
CA ALA A 30 3.70 -6.84 1.55
C ALA A 30 5.08 -6.55 2.16
N ARG A 31 5.38 -7.14 3.33
CA ARG A 31 6.68 -7.01 3.99
C ARG A 31 7.80 -7.64 3.15
N ALA A 32 7.56 -8.83 2.61
CA ALA A 32 8.53 -9.52 1.77
C ALA A 32 8.85 -8.74 0.50
N MET A 33 7.87 -8.07 -0.12
CA MET A 33 8.07 -7.24 -1.30
C MET A 33 9.06 -6.09 -1.08
N LEU A 34 9.04 -5.47 0.10
CA LEU A 34 9.97 -4.37 0.44
C LEU A 34 11.38 -4.86 0.80
N GLY A 35 11.50 -6.12 1.19
CA GLY A 35 12.76 -6.70 1.62
C GLY A 35 13.33 -6.07 2.90
N PRO A 36 14.57 -6.41 3.28
CA PRO A 36 15.19 -5.96 4.52
C PRO A 36 15.65 -4.50 4.49
N GLY A 37 15.70 -3.87 3.32
CA GLY A 37 16.18 -2.50 3.14
C GLY A 37 15.19 -1.41 3.56
N VAL A 38 13.94 -1.76 3.92
CA VAL A 38 12.95 -0.83 4.46
C VAL A 38 12.52 -1.31 5.84
N TRP A 39 12.57 -0.42 6.82
CA TRP A 39 12.01 -0.73 8.12
C TRP A 39 10.50 -0.96 8.00
N SER A 40 10.05 -2.11 8.52
CA SER A 40 8.65 -2.49 8.45
C SER A 40 8.28 -3.49 9.54
N GLN A 41 7.02 -3.42 9.98
CA GLN A 41 6.48 -4.22 11.06
C GLN A 41 5.04 -4.65 10.75
N VAL A 42 4.77 -5.95 10.83
CA VAL A 42 3.41 -6.47 10.73
C VAL A 42 2.69 -6.24 12.06
N LEU A 43 1.48 -5.70 11.99
CA LEU A 43 0.64 -5.41 13.13
C LEU A 43 -0.64 -6.24 13.03
N ARG A 44 -1.08 -6.78 14.17
CA ARG A 44 -2.46 -7.18 14.40
C ARG A 44 -3.19 -5.95 14.91
N LEU A 45 -4.30 -5.60 14.26
CA LEU A 45 -5.10 -4.40 14.48
C LEU A 45 -6.48 -4.83 14.96
N GLU A 46 -6.96 -4.18 16.01
CA GLU A 46 -8.31 -4.40 16.54
C GLU A 46 -9.17 -3.16 16.26
N ASN A 47 -10.31 -3.39 15.61
CA ASN A 47 -11.34 -2.39 15.39
C ASN A 47 -12.43 -2.56 16.44
N GLU A 48 -12.55 -1.59 17.35
CA GLU A 48 -13.54 -1.59 18.43
C GLU A 48 -14.96 -1.26 17.93
N ARG A 49 -15.10 -0.80 16.69
CA ARG A 49 -16.39 -0.41 16.08
C ARG A 49 -16.60 -1.12 14.74
N PRO A 50 -16.58 -2.47 14.69
CA PRO A 50 -16.84 -3.19 13.46
C PRO A 50 -18.33 -3.11 13.12
N GLY A 51 -18.68 -2.95 11.84
CA GLY A 51 -20.07 -2.95 11.39
C GLY A 51 -20.40 -1.89 10.35
N ARG A 52 -21.66 -1.43 10.35
CA ARG A 52 -22.23 -0.58 9.29
C ARG A 52 -21.50 0.75 9.19
N GLY A 53 -20.63 0.89 8.18
CA GLY A 53 -19.84 2.09 7.91
C GLY A 53 -18.33 1.88 8.02
N SER A 54 -17.87 0.87 8.76
CA SER A 54 -16.47 0.47 8.81
C SER A 54 -16.11 -0.39 7.61
N ARG A 55 -14.94 -0.14 7.01
CA ARG A 55 -14.34 -1.01 5.99
C ARG A 55 -13.51 -2.15 6.57
N TYR A 56 -13.21 -2.08 7.87
CA TYR A 56 -12.35 -3.04 8.55
C TYR A 56 -13.17 -4.02 9.42
N PRO A 57 -12.82 -5.32 9.43
CA PRO A 57 -13.38 -6.27 10.38
C PRO A 57 -12.92 -5.96 11.81
N ALA A 58 -13.47 -6.67 12.79
CA ALA A 58 -13.13 -6.50 14.20
C ALA A 58 -11.63 -6.75 14.48
N GLU A 59 -11.02 -7.66 13.74
CA GLU A 59 -9.60 -8.01 13.84
C GLU A 59 -9.04 -8.29 12.45
N PHE A 60 -7.86 -7.74 12.16
CA PHE A 60 -7.14 -7.96 10.91
C PHE A 60 -5.66 -7.61 11.08
N HIS A 61 -4.89 -7.81 10.02
CA HIS A 61 -3.48 -7.48 9.99
C HIS A 61 -3.16 -6.41 8.94
N GLY A 62 -2.12 -5.64 9.21
CA GLY A 62 -1.57 -4.65 8.30
C GLY A 62 -0.05 -4.59 8.40
N LEU A 63 0.57 -3.89 7.47
CA LEU A 63 2.00 -3.61 7.47
C LEU A 63 2.21 -2.12 7.76
N LEU A 64 2.88 -1.82 8.86
CA LEU A 64 3.45 -0.50 9.11
C LEU A 64 4.83 -0.44 8.46
N VAL A 65 5.08 0.59 7.66
CA VAL A 65 6.36 0.78 6.96
C VAL A 65 6.82 2.23 7.12
N GLU A 66 8.12 2.40 7.31
CA GLU A 66 8.77 3.72 7.28
C GLU A 66 9.41 3.94 5.91
N PHE A 67 9.01 5.00 5.22
CA PHE A 67 9.59 5.36 3.93
C PHE A 67 9.59 6.88 3.76
N GLN A 68 10.74 7.45 3.35
CA GLN A 68 10.96 8.90 3.21
C GLN A 68 10.59 9.68 4.49
N GLY A 69 10.96 9.15 5.65
CA GLY A 69 10.68 9.77 6.95
C GLY A 69 9.18 9.89 7.29
N ILE A 70 8.33 9.07 6.67
CA ILE A 70 6.88 9.01 6.88
C ILE A 70 6.49 7.57 7.24
N LEU A 71 5.59 7.42 8.21
CA LEU A 71 4.95 6.13 8.46
C LEU A 71 3.76 5.92 7.53
N TRP A 72 3.70 4.76 6.92
CA TRP A 72 2.61 4.33 6.06
C TRP A 72 1.99 3.05 6.61
N LEU A 73 0.68 2.95 6.50
CA LEU A 73 -0.07 1.74 6.83
C LEU A 73 -0.60 1.12 5.56
N TYR A 74 -0.16 -0.11 5.27
CA TYR A 74 -0.77 -0.97 4.27
C TYR A 74 -1.79 -1.90 4.93
N THR A 75 -2.97 -1.99 4.31
CA THR A 75 -3.93 -3.07 4.59
C THR A 75 -4.47 -3.64 3.28
N GLU A 76 -4.97 -4.88 3.31
CA GLU A 76 -5.58 -5.50 2.13
C GLU A 76 -6.94 -4.89 1.74
N PHE A 77 -7.53 -4.03 2.57
CA PHE A 77 -8.87 -3.48 2.35
C PHE A 77 -8.85 -2.17 1.57
N ASP A 78 -7.79 -1.39 1.70
CA ASP A 78 -7.67 -0.04 1.15
C ASP A 78 -6.29 0.30 0.59
N GLY A 79 -5.33 -0.63 0.66
CA GLY A 79 -3.97 -0.41 0.20
C GLY A 79 -3.15 0.39 1.20
N THR A 80 -2.20 1.17 0.69
CA THR A 80 -1.27 1.94 1.52
C THR A 80 -1.72 3.39 1.67
N GLN A 81 -1.75 3.88 2.90
CA GLN A 81 -2.01 5.29 3.23
C GLN A 81 -0.94 5.85 4.17
N SER A 82 -0.65 7.14 4.03
CA SER A 82 0.23 7.83 4.97
C SER A 82 -0.47 7.99 6.32
N LEU A 83 0.22 7.68 7.41
CA LEU A 83 -0.20 7.95 8.77
C LEU A 83 0.35 9.28 9.26
N SER A 84 1.64 9.53 9.01
CA SER A 84 2.30 10.75 9.48
C SER A 84 1.88 11.95 8.62
N ARG A 85 1.48 13.04 9.28
CA ARG A 85 1.16 14.31 8.62
C ARG A 85 2.41 15.10 8.21
N TYR A 86 3.55 14.80 8.85
CA TYR A 86 4.83 15.49 8.67
C TYR A 86 5.96 14.48 8.59
N ALA A 87 6.94 14.74 7.73
CA ALA A 87 8.17 13.96 7.69
C ALA A 87 9.05 14.23 8.92
N GLY A 88 9.94 13.29 9.26
CA GLY A 88 10.94 13.44 10.32
C GLY A 88 10.42 13.25 11.75
N ARG A 89 9.22 12.68 11.91
CA ARG A 89 8.61 12.38 13.21
C ARG A 89 8.43 10.88 13.48
N THR A 90 9.03 10.02 12.66
CA THR A 90 8.76 8.58 12.64
C THR A 90 9.07 7.89 13.96
N GLU A 91 10.06 8.33 14.72
CA GLU A 91 10.34 7.79 16.06
C GLU A 91 9.20 8.08 17.04
N ALA A 92 8.79 9.34 17.16
CA ALA A 92 7.68 9.74 18.01
C ALA A 92 6.36 9.10 17.59
N ASP A 93 6.11 9.05 16.28
CA ASP A 93 4.90 8.45 15.70
C ASP A 93 4.85 6.92 15.89
N ARG A 94 6.01 6.24 15.95
CA ARG A 94 6.09 4.82 16.32
C ARG A 94 5.86 4.58 17.80
N ALA A 95 6.34 5.50 18.65
CA ALA A 95 6.18 5.41 20.09
C ALA A 95 4.71 5.58 20.54
N ASP A 96 3.93 6.38 19.80
CA ASP A 96 2.49 6.56 20.03
C ASP A 96 1.68 6.47 18.74
N LEU A 97 1.49 5.24 18.25
CA LEU A 97 0.83 4.97 16.97
C LEU A 97 -0.71 5.08 17.06
N ALA A 98 -1.30 4.91 18.24
CA ALA A 98 -2.75 4.79 18.41
C ALA A 98 -3.54 6.03 17.91
N PRO A 99 -3.10 7.29 18.14
CA PRO A 99 -3.77 8.46 17.57
C PRO A 99 -3.78 8.47 16.04
N LEU A 100 -2.70 8.00 15.41
CA LEU A 100 -2.58 7.94 13.95
C LEU A 100 -3.52 6.87 13.36
N LEU A 101 -3.61 5.70 14.01
CA LEU A 101 -4.56 4.66 13.61
C LEU A 101 -6.01 5.12 13.76
N ARG A 102 -6.35 5.86 14.83
CA ARG A 102 -7.69 6.44 14.99
C ARG A 102 -8.03 7.49 13.95
N ALA A 103 -7.03 8.16 13.38
CA ALA A 103 -7.23 9.10 12.27
C ALA A 103 -7.55 8.39 10.95
N VAL A 104 -7.11 7.14 10.78
CA VAL A 104 -7.50 6.27 9.66
C VAL A 104 -8.94 5.79 9.81
N GLU A 105 -9.25 5.25 10.98
CA GLU A 105 -10.58 4.74 11.32
C GLU A 105 -10.77 4.88 12.84
N PRO A 106 -11.81 5.60 13.31
CA PRO A 106 -12.00 5.88 14.74
C PRO A 106 -11.96 4.67 15.68
N GLY A 107 -12.30 3.47 15.19
CA GLY A 107 -12.26 2.23 15.96
C GLY A 107 -10.88 1.57 16.09
N LEU A 108 -9.86 2.01 15.33
CA LEU A 108 -8.51 1.43 15.37
C LEU A 108 -7.68 2.04 16.50
N GLY A 109 -7.94 1.58 17.73
CA GLY A 109 -7.25 2.06 18.93
C GLY A 109 -6.20 1.12 19.50
N ARG A 110 -6.27 -0.18 19.16
CA ARG A 110 -5.42 -1.23 19.74
C ARG A 110 -4.67 -1.96 18.64
N TYR A 111 -3.41 -2.25 18.92
CA TYR A 111 -2.54 -2.98 18.02
C TYR A 111 -1.50 -3.78 18.80
N THR A 112 -1.04 -4.87 18.20
CA THR A 112 0.09 -5.65 18.70
C THR A 112 1.02 -6.00 17.55
N ALA A 113 2.32 -5.85 17.77
CA ALA A 113 3.32 -6.31 16.82
C ALA A 113 3.25 -7.85 16.67
N VAL A 114 3.26 -8.32 15.43
CA VAL A 114 3.34 -9.75 15.13
C VAL A 114 4.79 -10.09 14.85
N ALA A 115 5.39 -10.86 15.77
CA ALA A 115 6.77 -11.32 15.66
C ALA A 115 6.83 -12.62 14.86
N GLY A 116 7.65 -12.64 13.81
CA GLY A 116 7.78 -13.81 12.94
C GLY A 116 6.50 -14.11 12.16
N GLY A 117 6.66 -14.80 11.04
CA GLY A 117 5.55 -15.28 10.23
C GLY A 117 5.99 -16.50 9.43
N PRO A 118 5.05 -17.34 8.98
CA PRO A 118 5.31 -18.28 7.90
C PRO A 118 6.08 -17.58 6.77
N PRO A 119 6.94 -18.29 6.01
CA PRO A 119 7.61 -17.72 4.84
C PRO A 119 6.59 -17.53 3.72
N PHE A 120 5.66 -16.58 3.88
CA PHE A 120 4.70 -16.17 2.85
C PHE A 120 5.40 -15.52 1.65
N GLY A 121 6.71 -15.27 1.73
CA GLY A 121 7.55 -14.72 0.67
C GLY A 121 7.68 -15.60 -0.59
N THR A 122 6.98 -16.73 -0.67
CA THR A 122 6.96 -17.65 -1.83
C THR A 122 5.64 -17.68 -2.58
N LEU A 123 4.64 -16.89 -2.16
CA LEU A 123 3.35 -16.89 -2.84
C LEU A 123 3.44 -16.10 -4.15
N ALA A 124 3.08 -16.75 -5.25
CA ALA A 124 3.28 -16.25 -6.62
C ALA A 124 2.47 -15.01 -6.98
N ARG A 125 1.58 -14.54 -6.10
CA ARG A 125 0.69 -13.41 -6.35
C ARG A 125 1.02 -12.26 -5.40
N PRO A 126 1.11 -11.01 -5.90
CA PRO A 126 1.28 -9.86 -5.04
C PRO A 126 0.01 -9.64 -4.19
N PRO A 127 0.12 -9.02 -3.01
CA PRO A 127 -1.03 -8.80 -2.16
C PRO A 127 -1.97 -7.74 -2.78
N PRO A 128 -3.23 -7.65 -2.36
CA PRO A 128 -4.17 -6.66 -2.89
C PRO A 128 -3.64 -5.23 -2.73
N TYR A 129 -3.93 -4.34 -3.69
CA TYR A 129 -3.61 -2.91 -3.61
C TYR A 129 -2.13 -2.57 -3.33
N HIS A 130 -1.21 -3.40 -3.83
CA HIS A 130 0.23 -3.29 -3.61
C HIS A 130 0.95 -2.17 -4.38
N CYS A 131 0.23 -1.26 -5.03
CA CYS A 131 0.83 -0.28 -5.97
C CYS A 131 1.95 0.56 -5.32
N PHE A 132 1.74 1.09 -4.11
CA PHE A 132 2.77 1.78 -3.34
C PHE A 132 3.98 0.87 -3.07
N LEU A 133 3.74 -0.34 -2.57
CA LEU A 133 4.79 -1.28 -2.17
C LEU A 133 5.65 -1.70 -3.36
N ALA A 134 5.03 -1.98 -4.51
CA ALA A 134 5.75 -2.30 -5.74
C ALA A 134 6.55 -1.12 -6.28
N ALA A 135 6.03 0.11 -6.18
CA ALA A 135 6.75 1.31 -6.57
C ALA A 135 8.00 1.54 -5.68
N VAL A 136 7.88 1.36 -4.36
CA VAL A 136 9.01 1.41 -3.43
C VAL A 136 10.03 0.30 -3.72
N ALA A 137 9.58 -0.94 -3.90
CA ALA A 137 10.46 -2.06 -4.22
C ALA A 137 11.18 -1.87 -5.58
N ARG A 138 10.52 -1.28 -6.57
CA ARG A 138 11.16 -0.90 -7.84
C ARG A 138 12.20 0.18 -7.63
N TRP A 139 11.90 1.21 -6.83
CA TRP A 139 12.84 2.27 -6.51
C TRP A 139 14.12 1.74 -5.86
N GLN A 140 13.99 0.86 -4.85
CA GLN A 140 15.16 0.24 -4.22
C GLN A 140 16.03 -0.56 -5.20
N ARG A 141 15.39 -1.29 -6.12
CA ARG A 141 16.13 -2.02 -7.18
C ARG A 141 16.86 -1.08 -8.11
N LEU A 142 16.21 0.00 -8.55
CA LEU A 142 16.82 1.01 -9.42
C LEU A 142 18.02 1.70 -8.75
N GLN A 143 17.95 1.95 -7.44
CA GLN A 143 19.06 2.52 -6.66
C GLN A 143 20.26 1.59 -6.52
N ALA A 144 20.05 0.28 -6.62
CA ALA A 144 21.13 -0.71 -6.57
C ALA A 144 21.76 -1.00 -7.94
N GLU A 145 21.24 -0.42 -9.03
CA GLU A 145 21.80 -0.59 -10.37
C GLU A 145 23.08 0.25 -10.54
N PRO A 146 24.04 -0.15 -11.40
CA PRO A 146 25.28 0.61 -11.61
C PRO A 146 25.10 2.05 -12.11
N ASN A 147 23.97 2.34 -12.77
CA ASN A 147 23.58 3.68 -13.20
C ASN A 147 22.20 4.01 -12.61
N PRO A 148 22.13 4.41 -11.33
CA PRO A 148 20.86 4.70 -10.68
C PRO A 148 20.17 5.92 -11.31
N PRO A 149 18.84 6.06 -11.19
CA PRO A 149 18.15 7.25 -11.65
C PRO A 149 18.69 8.52 -10.97
N THR A 150 18.79 9.61 -11.71
CA THR A 150 19.26 10.91 -11.18
C THR A 150 18.18 11.65 -10.39
N ARG A 151 16.92 11.30 -10.62
CA ARG A 151 15.74 11.84 -9.93
C ARG A 151 14.67 10.77 -9.92
N ALA A 152 13.87 10.72 -8.87
CA ALA A 152 12.65 9.93 -8.83
C ALA A 152 11.59 10.57 -7.95
N ARG A 153 10.33 10.22 -8.21
CA ARG A 153 9.17 10.61 -7.40
C ARG A 153 8.09 9.55 -7.47
N LEU A 154 7.33 9.38 -6.39
CA LEU A 154 6.07 8.65 -6.42
C LEU A 154 4.96 9.59 -6.90
N LEU A 155 4.11 9.10 -7.79
CA LEU A 155 2.94 9.81 -8.29
C LEU A 155 1.68 9.09 -7.80
N ALA A 156 0.97 9.71 -6.86
CA ALA A 156 -0.35 9.28 -6.40
C ALA A 156 -1.42 9.82 -7.35
N ILE A 157 -2.24 8.94 -7.91
CA ILE A 157 -3.27 9.24 -8.90
C ILE A 157 -4.63 8.91 -8.29
N TYR A 158 -5.57 9.85 -8.35
CA TYR A 158 -6.94 9.68 -7.86
C TYR A 158 -7.93 9.79 -9.03
N PRO A 159 -8.44 8.64 -9.53
CA PRO A 159 -9.49 8.62 -10.55
C PRO A 159 -10.83 9.14 -10.04
N GLU A 160 -11.65 9.68 -10.95
CA GLU A 160 -13.02 10.08 -10.64
C GLU A 160 -13.81 8.88 -10.09
N ARG A 161 -14.54 9.07 -8.98
CA ARG A 161 -15.40 8.06 -8.33
C ARG A 161 -14.66 6.81 -7.81
N ALA A 162 -13.34 6.75 -7.91
CA ALA A 162 -12.56 5.68 -7.29
C ALA A 162 -12.44 5.95 -5.78
N ARG A 163 -12.68 4.91 -4.98
CA ARG A 163 -12.47 4.97 -3.52
C ARG A 163 -11.00 4.89 -3.14
N GLN A 164 -10.16 4.37 -4.04
CA GLN A 164 -8.74 4.11 -3.82
C GLN A 164 -7.94 4.83 -4.90
N GLY A 165 -6.76 5.32 -4.53
CA GLY A 165 -5.80 5.86 -5.48
C GLY A 165 -4.95 4.75 -6.12
N HIS A 166 -4.26 5.10 -7.19
CA HIS A 166 -3.19 4.31 -7.78
C HIS A 166 -1.85 5.00 -7.53
N MET A 167 -0.77 4.24 -7.43
CA MET A 167 0.57 4.80 -7.29
C MET A 167 1.52 4.23 -8.32
N VAL A 168 2.25 5.12 -8.97
CA VAL A 168 3.31 4.77 -9.92
C VAL A 168 4.62 5.41 -9.50
N LEU A 169 5.73 4.81 -9.92
CA LEU A 169 7.07 5.40 -9.74
C LEU A 169 7.45 6.11 -11.03
N GLU A 170 7.82 7.37 -10.92
CA GLU A 170 8.36 8.16 -12.01
C GLU A 170 9.84 8.45 -11.75
N TYR A 171 10.70 8.28 -12.74
CA TYR A 171 12.14 8.45 -12.57
C TYR A 171 12.85 8.90 -13.85
N TRP A 172 14.06 9.45 -13.69
CA TRP A 172 14.87 9.98 -14.78
C TRP A 172 16.22 9.27 -14.84
N ARG A 173 16.63 8.88 -16.04
CA ARG A 173 17.91 8.22 -16.30
C ARG A 173 18.40 8.62 -17.68
N ASP A 174 19.68 8.98 -17.78
CA ASP A 174 20.35 9.37 -19.03
C ASP A 174 19.57 10.45 -19.81
N GLY A 175 19.02 11.43 -19.08
CA GLY A 175 18.21 12.51 -19.65
C GLY A 175 16.81 12.11 -20.12
N ARG A 176 16.41 10.85 -19.94
CA ARG A 176 15.10 10.30 -20.32
C ARG A 176 14.23 10.09 -19.09
N ARG A 177 12.92 10.15 -19.29
CA ARG A 177 11.91 10.10 -18.23
C ARG A 177 11.06 8.85 -18.39
N TYR A 178 10.90 8.10 -17.30
CA TYR A 178 10.23 6.81 -17.30
C TYR A 178 9.18 6.75 -16.19
N VAL A 179 8.16 5.93 -16.39
CA VAL A 179 7.17 5.56 -15.40
C VAL A 179 7.11 4.04 -15.29
N PHE A 180 7.27 3.54 -14.08
CA PHE A 180 6.93 2.18 -13.70
C PHE A 180 5.51 2.16 -13.12
N ASP A 181 4.63 1.44 -13.79
CA ASP A 181 3.27 1.16 -13.32
C ASP A 181 3.19 -0.28 -12.76
N PRO A 182 2.92 -0.46 -11.45
CA PRO A 182 2.75 -1.78 -10.84
C PRO A 182 1.72 -2.69 -11.50
N GLU A 183 0.72 -2.15 -12.21
CA GLU A 183 -0.26 -2.97 -12.95
C GLU A 183 0.32 -3.55 -14.25
N HIS A 184 1.40 -2.96 -14.76
CA HIS A 184 2.11 -3.37 -15.97
C HIS A 184 3.60 -3.61 -15.70
N PRO A 185 3.95 -4.50 -14.74
CA PRO A 185 5.28 -4.54 -14.13
C PRO A 185 6.40 -5.02 -15.07
N ALA A 186 6.05 -5.54 -16.24
CA ALA A 186 6.99 -6.05 -17.23
C ALA A 186 7.66 -4.94 -18.06
N LYS A 187 7.14 -3.71 -18.05
CA LYS A 187 7.63 -2.64 -18.91
C LYS A 187 7.55 -1.29 -18.22
N ASP A 188 8.67 -0.60 -18.17
CA ASP A 188 8.70 0.83 -17.86
C ASP A 188 8.25 1.61 -19.11
N GLN A 189 7.35 2.57 -18.93
CA GLN A 189 6.86 3.44 -19.99
C GLN A 189 7.73 4.69 -20.07
N GLU A 190 8.33 4.95 -21.22
CA GLU A 190 8.99 6.24 -21.45
C GLU A 190 7.96 7.34 -21.69
N LEU A 191 8.12 8.46 -21.01
CA LEU A 191 7.31 9.66 -21.19
C LEU A 191 7.99 10.62 -22.17
N SER A 192 7.17 11.32 -22.96
CA SER A 192 7.67 12.37 -23.83
C SER A 192 8.34 13.49 -23.03
N ALA A 193 9.52 13.93 -23.47
CA ALA A 193 10.19 15.10 -22.91
C ALA A 193 9.37 16.39 -22.99
N LYS A 194 8.36 16.46 -23.89
CA LYS A 194 7.46 17.62 -24.03
C LYS A 194 6.32 17.63 -22.99
N LEU A 195 6.13 16.53 -22.26
CA LEU A 195 5.07 16.44 -21.27
C LEU A 195 5.44 17.29 -20.05
N ALA A 196 4.55 18.18 -19.65
CA ALA A 196 4.73 19.02 -18.47
C ALA A 196 4.99 18.17 -17.20
N GLU A 197 5.71 18.74 -16.24
CA GLU A 197 5.95 18.08 -14.93
C GLU A 197 4.71 18.06 -14.02
N ASP A 198 3.65 18.77 -14.40
CA ASP A 198 2.36 18.80 -13.71
C ASP A 198 1.83 17.38 -13.44
N PRO A 199 1.64 16.98 -12.16
CA PRO A 199 1.25 15.63 -11.79
C PRO A 199 -0.03 15.14 -12.49
N LEU A 200 -1.02 16.02 -12.65
CA LEU A 200 -2.30 15.65 -13.25
C LEU A 200 -2.17 15.42 -14.75
N LYS A 201 -1.39 16.24 -15.47
CA LYS A 201 -1.09 16.01 -16.89
C LYS A 201 -0.33 14.70 -17.11
N VAL A 202 0.59 14.35 -16.22
CA VAL A 202 1.28 13.05 -16.26
C VAL A 202 0.27 11.92 -16.08
N ALA A 203 -0.54 11.97 -15.02
CA ALA A 203 -1.56 10.96 -14.76
C ALA A 203 -2.52 10.78 -15.94
N LEU A 204 -3.01 11.88 -16.53
CA LEU A 204 -3.88 11.87 -17.71
C LEU A 204 -3.21 11.23 -18.93
N SER A 205 -1.90 11.40 -19.09
CA SER A 205 -1.16 10.79 -20.21
C SER A 205 -1.05 9.27 -20.07
N LEU A 206 -0.87 8.78 -18.83
CA LEU A 206 -0.82 7.35 -18.52
C LEU A 206 -2.19 6.69 -18.74
N TYR A 207 -3.27 7.41 -18.40
CA TYR A 207 -4.64 6.89 -18.49
C TYR A 207 -5.31 7.11 -19.86
N ARG A 208 -4.60 7.65 -20.86
CA ARG A 208 -5.21 8.05 -22.14
C ARG A 208 -5.89 6.91 -22.89
N LEU A 209 -5.36 5.70 -22.78
CA LEU A 209 -5.88 4.48 -23.42
C LEU A 209 -6.46 3.50 -22.40
N ASP A 210 -6.57 3.93 -21.15
CA ASP A 210 -7.00 3.08 -20.06
C ASP A 210 -8.53 3.13 -19.91
N PRO A 211 -9.22 1.99 -19.75
CA PRO A 211 -10.67 1.98 -19.53
C PRO A 211 -11.09 2.52 -18.16
N ARG A 212 -10.14 2.76 -17.23
CA ARG A 212 -10.41 3.30 -15.89
C ARG A 212 -10.98 4.73 -15.94
N PRO A 213 -11.67 5.15 -14.86
CA PRO A 213 -12.11 6.53 -14.72
C PRO A 213 -10.95 7.52 -14.88
N LYS A 214 -11.26 8.69 -15.43
CA LYS A 214 -10.27 9.72 -15.67
C LYS A 214 -9.65 10.21 -14.35
N PRO A 215 -8.31 10.38 -14.27
CA PRO A 215 -7.67 11.08 -13.17
C PRO A 215 -8.26 12.48 -12.96
N VAL A 216 -8.67 12.79 -11.72
CA VAL A 216 -9.17 14.13 -11.33
C VAL A 216 -8.24 14.86 -10.38
N ARG A 217 -7.36 14.12 -9.71
CA ARG A 217 -6.32 14.67 -8.84
C ARG A 217 -5.07 13.80 -8.94
N ALA A 218 -3.91 14.43 -8.88
CA ALA A 218 -2.65 13.73 -8.74
C ALA A 218 -1.70 14.52 -7.84
N MET A 219 -0.86 13.81 -7.09
CA MET A 219 0.10 14.39 -6.14
C MET A 219 1.41 13.65 -6.25
N THR A 220 2.52 14.33 -5.99
CA THR A 220 3.85 13.74 -6.02
C THR A 220 4.50 13.74 -4.65
N LEU A 221 5.33 12.72 -4.42
CA LEU A 221 6.31 12.67 -3.34
C LEU A 221 7.66 12.48 -4.00
N GLU A 222 8.49 13.53 -4.00
CA GLU A 222 9.88 13.41 -4.47
C GLU A 222 10.62 12.39 -3.58
N LEU A 223 11.48 11.60 -4.20
CA LEU A 223 12.25 10.57 -3.51
C LEU A 223 13.69 11.03 -3.40
N ASP A 224 14.19 11.04 -2.18
CA ASP A 224 15.61 11.22 -1.95
C ASP A 224 16.36 9.99 -2.46
N GLY A 225 17.38 10.23 -3.29
CA GLY A 225 18.41 9.26 -3.63
C GLY A 225 19.42 9.18 -2.50
N ALA A 226 19.85 7.96 -2.18
CA ALA A 226 20.95 7.72 -1.24
C ALA A 226 22.24 8.40 -1.68
#